data_AF-A0A1T1HLU7-F1
#
_entry.id   AF-A0A1T1HLU7-F1
#
_cell.length_a   1.000
_cell.length_b   1.000
_cell.length_c   1.000
_cell.angle_alpha   90.00
_cell.angle_beta   90.00
_cell.angle_gamma   90.00
#
_symmetry.space_group_name_H-M   'P 1'
#
loop_
_entity.id
_entity.type
_entity.pdbx_description
1 polymer ?
#
loop_
_entity_poly.entity_id
_entity_poly.type
_entity_poly.pdbx_seq_one_letter_code
_entity_poly.pdbx_strand_id
1 'polypeptide(L)'
;MTTTIRFAAQGELISLMFAAFGILPRRAAQRSEGLDETWKKSVQKQLQRLNREEGALTSNLASAIDLFSRKLYTYLPTDTRVVGCTGEVLSDLYETYNELIKNEGTFLDQAQTLRYFITVEAIPALALSLTKHGMTYRLGDLRLCTPDDEWWYLPSWNAKGQICLPLEKVMRWAYRLCRLSQTRFHNPPQLQEDEKAERRLKSAVRWVRGKNVPSLSELHTNFSDSFDNLARHGHLISEAVQDSIRTALVFARSGSFLIKALVEQYGTEYVQQSCHQYQCHITRLAEDLQGFKDQANAMLEQAPAPYDRRQLWDNACVNYWHDAYQRLKGAQHAIGQRQEQGGHGALADAELQALARDYGKFNVGMVLDRLEHLRHYSAPEHFAHLLYAGFDLKRAPDTCWADIDAYASELQRHGLSQHLCWMEPWLRAAYHYRREDYAAALGYYQTAFDLAKYRAGKNQYPLVNQYIEVAAKQDAAVKFRQGIEWAQYLGLQVRWLRDDEPTPEKLEFVRYMHKIARYAQL
;
A
#
# COMPACT_ATOMS: atom_id res chain seq x y z
N MET A 1 -13.00 17.22 -19.00
CA MET A 1 -13.84 16.73 -17.88
C MET A 1 -12.94 16.05 -16.87
N THR A 2 -13.02 16.38 -15.58
CA THR A 2 -12.33 15.65 -14.51
C THR A 2 -13.23 14.50 -14.04
N THR A 3 -12.90 13.27 -14.41
CA THR A 3 -13.61 12.06 -13.95
C THR A 3 -13.15 11.66 -12.54
N THR A 4 -14.09 11.19 -11.71
CA THR A 4 -13.84 10.67 -10.35
C THR A 4 -13.48 9.18 -10.34
N ILE A 5 -13.68 8.48 -11.46
CA ILE A 5 -13.45 7.05 -11.63
C ILE A 5 -11.97 6.84 -11.86
N ARG A 6 -11.23 6.34 -10.87
CA ARG A 6 -9.80 6.00 -10.96
C ARG A 6 -9.32 5.40 -9.66
N PHE A 7 -8.23 4.65 -9.72
CA PHE A 7 -7.40 4.40 -8.55
C PHE A 7 -6.68 5.68 -8.12
N ALA A 8 -6.28 5.73 -6.84
CA ALA A 8 -5.41 6.80 -6.35
C ALA A 8 -4.04 6.72 -7.04
N ALA A 9 -3.40 7.86 -7.29
CA ALA A 9 -2.05 7.87 -7.83
C ALA A 9 -1.05 7.33 -6.80
N GLN A 10 0.04 6.72 -7.25
CA GLN A 10 1.09 6.20 -6.36
C GLN A 10 1.65 7.29 -5.42
N GLY A 11 1.78 8.54 -5.90
CA GLY A 11 2.21 9.67 -5.06
C GLY A 11 1.29 9.91 -3.85
N GLU A 12 -0.03 9.70 -4.01
CA GLU A 12 -1.01 9.86 -2.94
C GLU A 12 -0.78 8.79 -1.85
N LEU A 13 -0.40 7.57 -2.23
CA LEU A 13 -0.05 6.51 -1.27
C LEU A 13 1.24 6.82 -0.50
N ILE A 14 2.27 7.33 -1.17
CA ILE A 14 3.50 7.76 -0.48
C ILE A 14 3.20 8.89 0.50
N SER A 15 2.36 9.86 0.09
CA SER A 15 1.89 10.92 0.99
C SER A 15 1.13 10.36 2.21
N LEU A 16 0.27 9.36 1.99
CA LEU A 16 -0.45 8.65 3.06
C LEU A 16 0.52 7.96 4.02
N MET A 17 1.55 7.25 3.52
CA MET A 17 2.57 6.58 4.34
C MET A 17 3.28 7.58 5.26
N PHE A 18 3.75 8.70 4.72
CA PHE A 18 4.40 9.75 5.51
C PHE A 18 3.44 10.35 6.56
N ALA A 19 2.16 10.53 6.21
CA ALA A 19 1.14 11.03 7.13
C ALA A 19 0.79 10.02 8.24
N ALA A 20 0.74 8.73 7.89
CA ALA A 20 0.44 7.61 8.78
C ALA A 20 1.54 7.32 9.78
N PHE A 21 2.82 7.47 9.41
CA PHE A 21 3.89 7.38 10.41
C PHE A 21 4.12 8.70 11.15
N GLY A 22 3.54 9.81 10.69
CA GLY A 22 3.70 11.11 11.36
C GLY A 22 5.07 11.75 11.17
N ILE A 23 5.75 11.34 10.10
CA ILE A 23 7.03 11.89 9.66
C ILE A 23 6.80 13.23 8.92
N LEU A 24 5.58 13.47 8.42
CA LEU A 24 5.22 14.80 7.92
C LEU A 24 5.24 15.85 9.02
N PRO A 25 5.97 16.95 8.82
CA PRO A 25 5.81 18.13 9.64
C PRO A 25 4.47 18.77 9.32
N ARG A 26 3.50 18.66 10.24
CA ARG A 26 2.23 19.38 10.11
C ARG A 26 2.46 20.86 10.39
N ARG A 27 1.78 21.71 9.63
CA ARG A 27 1.87 23.18 9.68
C ARG A 27 1.26 23.81 10.95
N ALA A 28 0.95 23.05 11.99
CA ALA A 28 0.22 23.55 13.15
C ALA A 28 0.57 22.79 14.43
N ALA A 29 1.71 23.13 15.03
CA ALA A 29 1.90 23.22 16.49
C ALA A 29 3.32 23.76 16.72
N GLN A 30 3.37 24.90 17.42
CA GLN A 30 4.52 25.60 18.01
C GLN A 30 5.93 25.03 17.77
N ARG A 31 6.79 25.92 17.23
CA ARG A 31 8.26 25.93 17.26
C ARG A 31 8.87 24.88 18.20
N SER A 32 9.08 23.67 17.70
CA SER A 32 10.14 22.81 18.21
C SER A 32 11.43 23.30 17.56
N GLU A 33 12.22 24.07 18.30
CA GLU A 33 13.59 24.41 17.93
C GLU A 33 14.35 23.12 17.61
N GLY A 34 14.89 23.02 16.37
CA GLY A 34 15.88 21.99 16.03
C GLY A 34 15.60 21.09 14.82
N LEU A 35 14.38 21.04 14.26
CA LEU A 35 14.10 20.26 13.04
C LEU A 35 13.82 21.17 11.83
N ASP A 36 14.84 21.22 10.98
CA ASP A 36 15.06 22.02 9.77
C ASP A 36 13.81 22.32 8.91
N GLU A 37 13.29 23.55 9.03
CA GLU A 37 12.18 24.06 8.20
C GLU A 37 12.48 23.99 6.69
N THR A 38 13.76 23.99 6.31
CA THR A 38 14.20 23.82 4.91
C THR A 38 13.93 22.39 4.45
N TRP A 39 14.33 21.41 5.25
CA TRP A 39 14.01 20.00 5.03
C TRP A 39 12.51 19.79 4.92
N LYS A 40 11.71 20.31 5.87
CA LYS A 40 10.25 20.17 5.86
C LYS A 40 9.61 20.63 4.54
N LYS A 41 10.02 21.81 4.06
CA LYS A 41 9.54 22.37 2.79
C LYS A 41 10.00 21.54 1.59
N SER A 42 11.22 21.01 1.63
CA SER A 42 11.76 20.15 0.57
C SER A 42 10.93 18.87 0.41
N VAL A 43 10.64 18.17 1.52
CA VAL A 43 9.83 16.94 1.50
C VAL A 43 8.41 17.21 1.02
N GLN A 44 7.77 18.29 1.51
CA GLN A 44 6.43 18.65 1.06
C GLN A 44 6.40 18.96 -0.44
N LYS A 45 7.41 19.66 -0.96
CA LYS A 45 7.53 19.95 -2.39
C LYS A 45 7.74 18.68 -3.22
N GLN A 46 8.56 17.74 -2.73
CA GLN A 46 8.80 16.46 -3.40
C GLN A 46 7.52 15.61 -3.45
N LEU A 47 6.79 15.49 -2.34
CA LEU A 47 5.50 14.78 -2.30
C LEU A 47 4.44 15.45 -3.18
N GLN A 48 4.39 16.79 -3.21
CA GLN A 48 3.50 17.52 -4.12
C GLN A 48 3.80 17.23 -5.60
N ARG A 49 5.09 17.14 -5.97
CA ARG A 49 5.50 16.78 -7.33
C ARG A 49 5.10 15.35 -7.68
N LEU A 50 5.30 14.40 -6.76
CA LEU A 50 4.84 13.02 -6.95
C LEU A 50 3.32 12.94 -7.13
N ASN A 51 2.55 13.66 -6.32
CA ASN A 51 1.09 13.72 -6.43
C ASN A 51 0.61 14.31 -7.77
N ARG A 52 1.38 15.23 -8.35
CA ARG A 52 1.10 15.85 -9.65
C ARG A 52 1.73 15.09 -10.81
N GLU A 53 2.50 14.05 -10.54
CA GLU A 53 3.31 13.32 -11.51
C GLU A 53 4.22 14.26 -12.34
N GLU A 54 4.87 15.21 -11.66
CA GLU A 54 5.76 16.20 -12.28
C GLU A 54 7.25 15.85 -12.10
N GLY A 55 8.00 15.88 -13.21
CA GLY A 55 9.45 15.69 -13.23
C GLY A 55 9.87 14.22 -13.14
N ALA A 56 11.11 13.97 -12.72
CA ALA A 56 11.71 12.62 -12.69
C ALA A 56 11.06 11.71 -11.62
N LEU A 57 9.94 11.07 -11.97
CA LEU A 57 9.07 10.31 -11.05
C LEU A 57 9.81 9.21 -10.30
N THR A 58 10.51 8.33 -11.00
CA THR A 58 11.22 7.18 -10.41
C THR A 58 12.29 7.64 -9.41
N SER A 59 13.09 8.64 -9.76
CA SER A 59 14.11 9.20 -8.87
C SER A 59 13.47 9.90 -7.66
N ASN A 60 12.40 10.67 -7.88
CA ASN A 60 11.66 11.33 -6.81
C ASN A 60 11.02 10.32 -5.84
N LEU A 61 10.51 9.20 -6.35
CA LEU A 61 9.93 8.12 -5.54
C LEU A 61 11.01 7.43 -4.70
N ALA A 62 12.10 6.98 -5.34
CA ALA A 62 13.21 6.33 -4.66
C ALA A 62 13.79 7.23 -3.55
N SER A 63 13.97 8.51 -3.84
CA SER A 63 14.42 9.50 -2.85
C SER A 63 13.43 9.69 -1.71
N ALA A 64 12.11 9.66 -1.97
CA ALA A 64 11.10 9.77 -0.93
C ALA A 64 11.08 8.52 -0.01
N ILE A 65 11.23 7.32 -0.58
CA ILE A 65 11.32 6.06 0.16
C ILE A 65 12.59 6.03 1.02
N ASP A 66 13.75 6.33 0.45
CA ASP A 66 15.01 6.40 1.21
C ASP A 66 14.92 7.41 2.37
N LEU A 67 14.34 8.58 2.12
CA LEU A 67 14.15 9.58 3.15
C LEU A 67 13.21 9.09 4.26
N PHE A 68 12.10 8.44 3.90
CA PHE A 68 11.17 7.84 4.85
C PHE A 68 11.90 6.85 5.75
N SER A 69 12.64 5.90 5.16
CA SER A 69 13.40 4.88 5.87
C SER A 69 14.44 5.49 6.81
N ARG A 70 15.23 6.46 6.34
CA ARG A 70 16.20 7.18 7.18
C ARG A 70 15.54 7.89 8.36
N LYS A 71 14.35 8.46 8.18
CA LYS A 71 13.61 9.07 9.29
C LYS A 71 13.02 8.05 10.24
N LEU A 72 12.44 6.97 9.74
CA LEU A 72 11.91 5.92 10.60
C LEU A 72 13.00 5.29 11.48
N TYR A 73 14.21 5.11 10.93
CA TYR A 73 15.39 4.66 11.67
C TYR A 73 15.74 5.54 12.88
N THR A 74 15.44 6.84 12.84
CA THR A 74 15.70 7.74 13.98
C THR A 74 14.74 7.57 15.16
N TYR A 75 13.63 6.84 14.98
CA TYR A 75 12.58 6.68 16.00
C TYR A 75 12.39 5.24 16.48
N LEU A 76 12.87 4.27 15.71
CA LEU A 76 12.87 2.86 16.09
C LEU A 76 14.19 2.49 16.79
N PRO A 77 14.21 1.40 17.58
CA PRO A 77 15.41 0.97 18.30
C PRO A 77 16.60 0.73 17.37
N THR A 78 17.80 0.70 17.93
CA THR A 78 19.06 0.44 17.22
C THR A 78 19.04 -0.90 16.46
N ASP A 79 18.18 -1.83 16.84
CA ASP A 79 18.02 -3.09 16.10
C ASP A 79 17.35 -2.86 14.73
N THR A 80 18.18 -2.85 13.70
CA THR A 80 17.81 -2.66 12.29
C THR A 80 16.74 -3.64 11.80
N ARG A 81 16.51 -4.77 12.48
CA ARG A 81 15.52 -5.78 12.07
C ARG A 81 14.09 -5.25 12.10
N VAL A 82 13.75 -4.37 13.05
CA VAL A 82 12.40 -3.78 13.12
C VAL A 82 12.15 -2.85 11.93
N VAL A 83 13.14 -2.02 11.60
CA VAL A 83 13.09 -1.11 10.44
C VAL A 83 13.03 -1.91 9.13
N GLY A 84 13.87 -2.94 9.00
CA GLY A 84 13.89 -3.83 7.83
C GLY A 84 12.55 -4.52 7.61
N CYS A 85 12.01 -5.18 8.64
CA CYS A 85 10.69 -5.82 8.57
C CYS A 85 9.58 -4.82 8.21
N THR A 86 9.60 -3.62 8.80
CA THR A 86 8.62 -2.57 8.45
C THR A 86 8.73 -2.16 6.98
N GLY A 87 9.97 -2.02 6.47
CA GLY A 87 10.23 -1.69 5.08
C GLY A 87 9.67 -2.74 4.11
N GLU A 88 9.96 -4.01 4.35
CA GLU A 88 9.47 -5.12 3.52
C GLU A 88 7.94 -5.22 3.53
N VAL A 89 7.30 -5.01 4.69
CA VAL A 89 5.82 -5.01 4.77
C VAL A 89 5.21 -3.87 3.97
N LEU A 90 5.80 -2.68 4.01
CA LEU A 90 5.36 -1.55 3.20
C LEU A 90 5.63 -1.76 1.71
N SER A 91 6.74 -2.43 1.36
CA SER A 91 7.05 -2.80 -0.03
C SER A 91 6.02 -3.77 -0.58
N ASP A 92 5.71 -4.86 0.14
CA ASP A 92 4.70 -5.84 -0.26
C ASP A 92 3.33 -5.18 -0.52
N LEU A 93 2.90 -4.25 0.35
CA LEU A 93 1.65 -3.51 0.16
C LEU A 93 1.69 -2.59 -1.06
N TYR A 94 2.81 -1.91 -1.28
CA TYR A 94 3.01 -1.05 -2.43
C TYR A 94 3.02 -1.84 -3.74
N GLU A 95 3.72 -2.97 -3.77
CA GLU A 95 3.75 -3.88 -4.91
C GLU A 95 2.38 -4.47 -5.18
N THR A 96 1.64 -4.89 -4.14
CA THR A 96 0.26 -5.38 -4.26
C THR A 96 -0.65 -4.32 -4.89
N TYR A 97 -0.54 -3.07 -4.44
CA TYR A 97 -1.28 -1.97 -5.06
C TYR A 97 -0.87 -1.73 -6.52
N ASN A 98 0.44 -1.78 -6.79
CA ASN A 98 0.96 -1.55 -8.12
C ASN A 98 0.54 -2.64 -9.12
N GLU A 99 0.53 -3.90 -8.69
CA GLU A 99 -0.01 -5.01 -9.48
C GLU A 99 -1.51 -4.83 -9.74
N LEU A 100 -2.29 -4.40 -8.74
CA LEU A 100 -3.71 -4.13 -8.93
C LEU A 100 -3.95 -3.11 -10.05
N ILE A 101 -3.31 -1.93 -9.98
CA ILE A 101 -3.53 -0.86 -10.97
C ILE A 101 -2.95 -1.20 -12.35
N LYS A 102 -1.94 -2.07 -12.42
CA LYS A 102 -1.38 -2.56 -13.70
C LYS A 102 -2.29 -3.57 -14.37
N ASN A 103 -2.95 -4.43 -13.61
CA ASN A 103 -3.69 -5.56 -14.17
C ASN A 103 -5.19 -5.26 -14.31
N GLU A 104 -5.79 -4.62 -13.31
CA GLU A 104 -7.22 -4.38 -13.23
C GLU A 104 -7.60 -2.97 -13.69
N GLY A 105 -8.57 -2.90 -14.60
CA GLY A 105 -9.24 -1.64 -14.91
C GLY A 105 -10.30 -1.33 -13.85
N THR A 106 -10.75 -0.08 -13.75
CA THR A 106 -11.78 0.29 -12.76
C THR A 106 -12.96 1.00 -13.38
N PHE A 107 -14.14 0.70 -12.85
CA PHE A 107 -15.40 1.42 -13.01
C PHE A 107 -15.83 2.12 -11.71
N LEU A 108 -15.03 1.98 -10.66
CA LEU A 108 -15.27 2.52 -9.33
C LEU A 108 -14.65 3.91 -9.16
N ASP A 109 -15.26 4.76 -8.34
CA ASP A 109 -14.65 6.02 -7.95
C ASP A 109 -13.42 5.83 -7.04
N GLN A 110 -12.69 6.91 -6.75
CA GLN A 110 -11.47 6.86 -5.95
C GLN A 110 -11.70 6.35 -4.51
N ALA A 111 -12.85 6.60 -3.89
CA ALA A 111 -13.15 6.09 -2.56
C ALA A 111 -13.48 4.60 -2.61
N GLN A 112 -14.28 4.19 -3.59
CA GLN A 112 -14.65 2.79 -3.79
C GLN A 112 -13.45 1.93 -4.20
N THR A 113 -12.55 2.41 -5.06
CA THR A 113 -11.31 1.69 -5.41
C THR A 113 -10.39 1.51 -4.21
N LEU A 114 -10.30 2.50 -3.31
CA LEU A 114 -9.53 2.36 -2.08
C LEU A 114 -10.18 1.36 -1.12
N ARG A 115 -11.52 1.39 -0.96
CA ARG A 115 -12.26 0.38 -0.19
C ARG A 115 -12.07 -1.03 -0.75
N TYR A 116 -12.16 -1.16 -2.08
CA TYR A 116 -11.88 -2.40 -2.81
C TYR A 116 -10.47 -2.89 -2.50
N PHE A 117 -9.45 -2.06 -2.70
CA PHE A 117 -8.06 -2.42 -2.42
C PHE A 117 -7.87 -2.87 -0.97
N ILE A 118 -8.39 -2.11 0.00
CA ILE A 118 -8.24 -2.45 1.43
C ILE A 118 -8.84 -3.82 1.73
N THR A 119 -10.06 -4.05 1.28
CA THR A 119 -10.84 -5.24 1.63
C THR A 119 -10.38 -6.49 0.88
N VAL A 120 -10.07 -6.36 -0.41
CA VAL A 120 -9.79 -7.49 -1.30
C VAL A 120 -8.30 -7.85 -1.32
N GLU A 121 -7.42 -6.86 -1.19
CA GLU A 121 -5.97 -7.04 -1.39
C GLU A 121 -5.15 -6.72 -0.12
N ALA A 122 -5.33 -5.53 0.48
CA ALA A 122 -4.40 -5.02 1.48
C ALA A 122 -4.48 -5.76 2.82
N ILE A 123 -5.67 -6.08 3.32
CA ILE A 123 -5.84 -6.82 4.58
C ILE A 123 -5.21 -8.22 4.52
N PRO A 124 -5.51 -9.08 3.52
CA PRO A 124 -4.88 -10.38 3.43
C PRO A 124 -3.36 -10.26 3.17
N ALA A 125 -2.92 -9.33 2.32
CA ALA A 125 -1.50 -9.08 2.07
C ALA A 125 -0.78 -8.64 3.35
N LEU A 126 -1.37 -7.75 4.16
CA LEU A 126 -0.82 -7.28 5.42
C LEU A 126 -0.67 -8.43 6.43
N ALA A 127 -1.68 -9.30 6.54
CA ALA A 127 -1.64 -10.46 7.43
C ALA A 127 -0.47 -11.40 7.06
N LEU A 128 -0.37 -11.77 5.78
CA LEU A 128 0.70 -12.61 5.27
C LEU A 128 2.08 -11.97 5.45
N SER A 129 2.21 -10.70 5.04
CA SER A 129 3.47 -9.97 5.00
C SER A 129 4.05 -9.75 6.40
N LEU A 130 3.22 -9.33 7.37
CA LEU A 130 3.66 -9.17 8.77
C LEU A 130 4.18 -10.48 9.35
N THR A 131 3.51 -11.60 9.09
CA THR A 131 3.94 -12.90 9.61
C THR A 131 5.19 -13.40 8.90
N LYS A 132 5.24 -13.33 7.58
CA LYS A 132 6.41 -13.69 6.75
C LYS A 132 7.65 -12.94 7.19
N HIS A 133 7.62 -11.61 7.16
CA HIS A 133 8.77 -10.80 7.47
C HIS A 133 9.08 -10.80 8.97
N GLY A 134 8.06 -10.91 9.84
CA GLY A 134 8.28 -11.12 11.27
C GLY A 134 9.13 -12.36 11.56
N MET A 135 8.92 -13.44 10.81
CA MET A 135 9.71 -14.67 10.91
C MET A 135 11.09 -14.53 10.25
N THR A 136 11.18 -13.97 9.05
CA THR A 136 12.45 -13.75 8.33
C THR A 136 13.40 -12.85 9.12
N TYR A 137 12.89 -11.77 9.72
CA TYR A 137 13.67 -10.87 10.58
C TYR A 137 13.79 -11.37 12.02
N ARG A 138 13.20 -12.54 12.36
CA ARG A 138 13.23 -13.14 13.70
C ARG A 138 12.88 -12.12 14.80
N LEU A 139 11.79 -11.39 14.59
CA LEU A 139 11.36 -10.36 15.54
C LEU A 139 11.03 -10.94 16.93
N GLY A 140 10.66 -12.22 17.01
CA GLY A 140 10.44 -12.92 18.28
C GLY A 140 11.71 -13.11 19.13
N ASP A 141 12.90 -13.03 18.53
CA ASP A 141 14.17 -13.05 19.27
C ASP A 141 14.46 -11.69 19.94
N LEU A 142 13.78 -10.63 19.49
CA LEU A 142 13.89 -9.33 20.12
C LEU A 142 13.21 -9.44 21.50
N ARG A 143 13.96 -9.10 22.55
CA ARG A 143 13.41 -9.01 23.91
C ARG A 143 12.58 -7.74 24.11
N LEU A 144 11.78 -7.37 23.11
CA LEU A 144 10.86 -6.23 23.18
C LEU A 144 9.62 -6.65 23.98
N CYS A 145 9.28 -5.87 24.98
CA CYS A 145 8.00 -6.01 25.66
C CYS A 145 6.89 -5.43 24.77
N THR A 146 5.76 -6.11 24.67
CA THR A 146 4.56 -5.60 24.01
C THR A 146 3.40 -5.58 25.01
N PRO A 147 2.32 -4.83 24.72
CA PRO A 147 1.10 -4.92 25.53
C PRO A 147 0.51 -6.34 25.56
N ASP A 148 -0.04 -6.73 26.70
CA ASP A 148 -0.67 -8.06 26.90
C ASP A 148 -1.90 -8.30 26.02
N ASP A 149 -2.51 -7.23 25.52
CA ASP A 149 -3.59 -7.30 24.54
C ASP A 149 -3.02 -7.73 23.18
N GLU A 150 -3.35 -8.95 22.73
CA GLU A 150 -2.91 -9.52 21.45
C GLU A 150 -3.13 -8.57 20.26
N TRP A 151 -4.21 -7.78 20.29
CA TRP A 151 -4.62 -6.86 19.24
C TRP A 151 -4.34 -5.41 19.60
N TRP A 152 -3.28 -5.13 20.39
CA TRP A 152 -2.95 -3.79 20.87
C TRP A 152 -2.78 -2.75 19.77
N TYR A 153 -2.41 -3.18 18.56
CA TYR A 153 -2.23 -2.35 17.36
C TYR A 153 -3.52 -2.14 16.56
N LEU A 154 -4.62 -2.81 16.92
CA LEU A 154 -5.98 -2.62 16.39
C LEU A 154 -6.85 -1.84 17.37
N PRO A 155 -7.91 -1.15 16.90
CA PRO A 155 -8.84 -0.49 17.80
C PRO A 155 -9.65 -1.52 18.58
N SER A 156 -10.14 -1.11 19.75
CA SER A 156 -11.17 -1.85 20.49
C SER A 156 -12.38 -0.96 20.75
N TRP A 157 -13.51 -1.55 21.13
CA TRP A 157 -14.73 -0.81 21.42
C TRP A 157 -15.13 -1.04 22.88
N ASN A 158 -15.43 0.03 23.58
CA ASN A 158 -15.90 -0.08 24.96
C ASN A 158 -17.39 -0.48 25.00
N ALA A 159 -17.92 -0.77 26.20
CA ALA A 159 -19.31 -1.17 26.39
C ALA A 159 -20.35 -0.13 25.90
N LYS A 160 -19.94 1.12 25.66
CA LYS A 160 -20.76 2.20 25.09
C LYS A 160 -20.59 2.34 23.57
N GLY A 161 -19.89 1.42 22.93
CA GLY A 161 -19.57 1.46 21.50
C GLY A 161 -18.53 2.50 21.10
N GLN A 162 -17.84 3.15 22.06
CA GLN A 162 -16.82 4.15 21.73
C GLN A 162 -15.50 3.47 21.39
N ILE A 163 -14.86 3.95 20.32
CA ILE A 163 -13.58 3.45 19.85
C ILE A 163 -12.44 3.85 20.80
N CYS A 164 -11.63 2.87 21.16
CA CYS A 164 -10.35 3.01 21.85
C CYS A 164 -9.24 2.81 20.82
N LEU A 165 -8.47 3.85 20.56
CA LEU A 165 -7.43 3.82 19.52
C LEU A 165 -6.17 3.10 20.01
N PRO A 166 -5.39 2.46 19.11
CA PRO A 166 -4.13 1.80 19.47
C PRO A 166 -3.18 2.66 20.30
N LEU A 167 -3.05 3.96 19.97
CA LEU A 167 -2.16 4.88 20.66
C LEU A 167 -2.60 5.06 22.13
N GLU A 168 -3.90 5.14 22.38
CA GLU A 168 -4.42 5.19 23.75
C GLU A 168 -4.06 3.91 24.51
N LYS A 169 -4.26 2.73 23.89
CA LYS A 169 -3.96 1.42 24.48
C LYS A 169 -2.48 1.33 24.87
N VAL A 170 -1.58 1.69 23.96
CA VAL A 170 -0.13 1.65 24.19
C VAL A 170 0.33 2.68 25.22
N MET A 171 -0.18 3.92 25.19
CA MET A 171 0.19 4.91 26.21
C MET A 171 -0.21 4.44 27.61
N ARG A 172 -1.42 3.89 27.77
CA ARG A 172 -1.88 3.31 29.05
C ARG A 172 -1.03 2.11 29.48
N TRP A 173 -0.63 1.25 28.54
CA TRP A 173 0.29 0.16 28.81
C TRP A 173 1.66 0.67 29.28
N ALA A 174 2.25 1.65 28.60
CA ALA A 174 3.54 2.23 28.96
C ALA A 174 3.54 2.77 30.41
N TYR A 175 2.47 3.48 30.81
CA TYR A 175 2.35 3.97 32.18
C TYR A 175 2.27 2.83 33.21
N ARG A 176 1.50 1.77 32.92
CA ARG A 176 1.43 0.58 33.79
C ARG A 176 2.77 -0.14 33.88
N LEU A 177 3.47 -0.30 32.76
CA LEU A 177 4.78 -0.93 32.69
C LEU A 177 5.80 -0.18 33.55
N CYS A 178 5.77 1.15 33.52
CA CYS A 178 6.61 2.01 34.37
C CYS A 178 6.10 2.15 35.81
N ARG A 179 4.96 1.55 36.16
CA ARG A 179 4.26 1.66 37.47
C ARG A 179 3.94 3.09 37.87
N LEU A 180 3.55 3.92 36.91
CA LEU A 180 3.23 5.33 37.11
C LEU A 180 1.83 5.65 36.57
N SER A 181 1.21 6.71 37.09
CA SER A 181 0.06 7.31 36.43
C SER A 181 0.54 8.20 35.28
N GLN A 182 -0.35 8.47 34.31
CA GLN A 182 -0.08 9.42 33.22
C GLN A 182 0.47 10.76 33.75
N THR A 183 -0.14 11.28 34.81
CA THR A 183 0.29 12.54 35.46
C THR A 183 1.70 12.42 36.00
N ARG A 184 2.01 11.38 36.80
CA ARG A 184 3.35 11.22 37.40
C ARG A 184 4.43 10.92 36.37
N PHE A 185 4.09 10.27 35.26
CA PHE A 185 5.03 9.99 34.19
C PHE A 185 5.49 11.26 33.47
N HIS A 186 4.56 12.14 33.09
CA HIS A 186 4.89 13.34 32.30
C HIS A 186 5.16 14.60 33.14
N ASN A 187 4.59 14.68 34.33
CA ASN A 187 4.72 15.79 35.27
C ASN A 187 4.91 15.25 36.71
N PRO A 188 6.11 14.73 37.04
CA PRO A 188 6.39 14.21 38.38
C PRO A 188 6.29 15.35 39.43
N PRO A 189 6.04 15.03 40.71
CA PRO A 189 5.86 16.03 41.77
C PRO A 189 6.96 17.08 41.85
N GLN A 190 8.21 16.70 41.57
CA GLN A 190 9.38 17.56 41.57
C GLN A 190 9.38 18.62 40.44
N LEU A 191 8.53 18.44 39.42
CA LEU A 191 8.41 19.33 38.25
C LEU A 191 7.03 19.97 38.13
N GLN A 192 6.20 19.98 39.19
CA GLN A 192 4.83 20.52 39.12
C GLN A 192 4.76 21.97 38.64
N GLU A 193 5.78 22.77 38.95
CA GLU A 193 5.89 24.17 38.54
C GLU A 193 6.62 24.36 37.19
N ASP A 194 7.17 23.29 36.59
CA ASP A 194 7.79 23.34 35.27
C ASP A 194 6.72 23.39 34.16
N GLU A 195 6.62 24.54 33.49
CA GLU A 195 5.72 24.73 32.36
C GLU A 195 5.93 23.70 31.23
N LYS A 196 7.16 23.21 31.03
CA LYS A 196 7.44 22.18 30.00
C LYS A 196 6.83 20.84 30.41
N ALA A 197 6.89 20.48 31.69
CA ALA A 197 6.27 19.28 32.23
C ALA A 197 4.74 19.34 32.17
N GLU A 198 4.17 20.49 32.52
CA GLU A 198 2.73 20.70 32.41
C GLU A 198 2.26 20.62 30.94
N ARG A 199 3.01 21.21 30.00
CA ARG A 199 2.74 21.10 28.56
C ARG A 199 2.81 19.67 28.05
N ARG A 200 3.83 18.88 28.44
CA ARG A 200 3.94 17.46 28.08
C ARG A 200 2.72 16.67 28.53
N LEU A 201 2.28 16.86 29.77
CA LEU A 201 1.08 16.22 30.32
C LEU A 201 -0.19 16.63 29.55
N LYS A 202 -0.38 17.94 29.29
CA LYS A 202 -1.53 18.44 28.51
C LYS A 202 -1.59 17.79 27.13
N SER A 203 -0.45 17.65 26.44
CA SER A 203 -0.37 16.96 25.16
C SER A 203 -0.74 15.47 25.29
N ALA A 204 -0.16 14.76 26.25
CA ALA A 204 -0.45 13.35 26.48
C ALA A 204 -1.95 13.10 26.77
N VAL A 205 -2.59 13.97 27.56
CA VAL A 205 -4.04 13.88 27.85
C VAL A 205 -4.88 14.06 26.58
N ARG A 206 -4.47 14.94 25.66
CA ARG A 206 -5.17 15.14 24.38
C ARG A 206 -5.06 13.92 23.47
N TRP A 207 -3.90 13.28 23.43
CA TRP A 207 -3.65 12.09 22.61
C TRP A 207 -4.42 10.87 23.14
N VAL A 208 -4.39 10.63 24.46
CA VAL A 208 -5.17 9.54 25.10
C VAL A 208 -6.67 9.72 24.86
N ARG A 209 -7.18 10.96 24.81
CA ARG A 209 -8.60 11.24 24.50
C ARG A 209 -8.93 11.17 23.01
N GLY A 210 -7.99 10.77 22.15
CA GLY A 210 -8.20 10.63 20.71
C GLY A 210 -8.47 11.94 19.95
N LYS A 211 -8.25 13.12 20.56
CA LYS A 211 -8.54 14.41 19.92
C LYS A 211 -7.69 14.62 18.67
N ASN A 212 -6.39 14.43 18.78
CA ASN A 212 -5.43 14.53 17.68
C ASN A 212 -4.39 13.41 17.76
N VAL A 213 -3.91 12.95 16.60
CA VAL A 213 -2.77 12.05 16.50
C VAL A 213 -1.49 12.90 16.38
N PRO A 214 -0.50 12.75 17.27
CA PRO A 214 0.70 13.57 17.26
C PRO A 214 1.59 13.33 16.04
N SER A 215 2.53 14.26 15.79
CA SER A 215 3.68 13.94 14.94
C SER A 215 4.59 12.94 15.65
N LEU A 216 5.37 12.17 14.89
CA LEU A 216 6.25 11.18 15.50
C LEU A 216 7.35 11.82 16.33
N SER A 217 7.90 12.95 15.86
CA SER A 217 8.87 13.75 16.62
C SER A 217 8.29 14.22 17.96
N GLU A 218 7.08 14.78 17.98
CA GLU A 218 6.44 15.26 19.21
C GLU A 218 6.19 14.12 20.20
N LEU A 219 5.73 12.97 19.71
CA LEU A 219 5.51 11.79 20.54
C LEU A 219 6.82 11.27 21.14
N HIS A 220 7.86 11.15 20.31
CA HIS A 220 9.17 10.65 20.72
C HIS A 220 9.87 11.57 21.73
N THR A 221 9.88 12.89 21.48
CA THR A 221 10.45 13.87 22.41
C THR A 221 9.69 13.89 23.73
N ASN A 222 8.36 13.85 23.69
CA ASN A 222 7.56 13.86 24.93
C ASN A 222 7.90 12.65 25.84
N PHE A 223 7.98 11.45 25.28
CA PHE A 223 8.35 10.26 26.05
C PHE A 223 9.82 10.26 26.48
N SER A 224 10.76 10.64 25.60
CA SER A 224 12.19 10.71 25.93
C SER A 224 12.48 11.70 27.05
N ASP A 225 11.93 12.91 26.97
CA ASP A 225 12.06 13.91 28.04
C ASP A 225 11.47 13.39 29.35
N SER A 226 10.37 12.64 29.28
CA SER A 226 9.74 12.06 30.47
C SER A 226 10.63 11.00 31.11
N PHE A 227 11.25 10.12 30.32
CA PHE A 227 12.22 9.14 30.81
C PHE A 227 13.43 9.80 31.47
N ASP A 228 14.01 10.83 30.82
CA ASP A 228 15.17 11.56 31.34
C ASP A 228 14.85 12.25 32.68
N ASN A 229 13.68 12.86 32.79
CA ASN A 229 13.25 13.52 34.02
C ASN A 229 12.98 12.52 35.15
N LEU A 230 12.36 11.38 34.85
CA LEU A 230 12.19 10.30 35.82
C LEU A 230 13.54 9.77 36.32
N ALA A 231 14.50 9.56 35.42
CA ALA A 231 15.85 9.10 35.76
C ALA A 231 16.59 10.10 36.67
N ARG A 232 16.52 11.41 36.35
CA ARG A 232 17.09 12.49 37.19
C ARG A 232 16.50 12.55 38.61
N HIS A 233 15.33 11.95 38.82
CA HIS A 233 14.62 11.96 40.11
C HIS A 233 14.53 10.57 40.74
N GLY A 234 15.45 9.67 40.38
CA GLY A 234 15.63 8.37 41.02
C GLY A 234 14.70 7.27 40.51
N HIS A 235 13.91 7.51 39.46
CA HIS A 235 13.04 6.50 38.85
C HIS A 235 13.57 6.10 37.47
N LEU A 236 14.65 5.32 37.46
CA LEU A 236 15.31 4.87 36.24
C LEU A 236 14.48 3.77 35.52
N ILE A 237 14.12 4.02 34.27
CA ILE A 237 13.54 3.02 33.37
C ILE A 237 14.64 2.47 32.48
N SER A 238 14.79 1.14 32.41
CA SER A 238 15.83 0.51 31.59
C SER A 238 15.67 0.83 30.11
N GLU A 239 16.78 0.94 29.39
CA GLU A 239 16.81 1.25 27.95
C GLU A 239 15.96 0.25 27.14
N ALA A 240 16.04 -1.05 27.45
CA ALA A 240 15.23 -2.08 26.80
C ALA A 240 13.71 -1.83 26.95
N VAL A 241 13.26 -1.33 28.10
CA VAL A 241 11.85 -0.97 28.33
C VAL A 241 11.50 0.30 27.58
N GLN A 242 12.39 1.31 27.55
CA GLN A 242 12.18 2.53 26.78
C GLN A 242 12.05 2.23 25.27
N ASP A 243 12.90 1.37 24.73
CA ASP A 243 12.89 0.94 23.33
C ASP A 243 11.61 0.16 22.98
N SER A 244 11.18 -0.72 23.89
CA SER A 244 9.89 -1.43 23.77
C SER A 244 8.73 -0.44 23.68
N ILE A 245 8.71 0.56 24.57
CA ILE A 245 7.67 1.59 24.59
C ILE A 245 7.71 2.43 23.31
N ARG A 246 8.88 2.91 22.88
CA ARG A 246 9.03 3.72 21.66
C ARG A 246 8.58 2.95 20.42
N THR A 247 8.96 1.69 20.29
CA THR A 247 8.55 0.81 19.18
C THR A 247 7.04 0.67 19.12
N ALA A 248 6.41 0.30 20.24
CA ALA A 248 4.95 0.17 20.30
C ALA A 248 4.24 1.49 19.98
N LEU A 249 4.77 2.63 20.44
CA LEU A 249 4.21 3.96 20.17
C LEU A 249 4.25 4.32 18.69
N VAL A 250 5.33 4.01 17.96
CA VAL A 250 5.44 4.26 16.50
C VAL A 250 4.30 3.56 15.75
N PHE A 251 4.12 2.26 15.98
CA PHE A 251 3.09 1.47 15.28
C PHE A 251 1.68 1.82 15.74
N ALA A 252 1.47 2.03 17.04
CA ALA A 252 0.17 2.44 17.58
C ALA A 252 -0.26 3.82 17.09
N ARG A 253 0.69 4.76 16.91
CA ARG A 253 0.44 6.05 16.27
C ARG A 253 -0.01 5.86 14.82
N SER A 254 0.66 4.98 14.08
CA SER A 254 0.31 4.68 12.68
C SER A 254 -1.07 4.06 12.54
N GLY A 255 -1.34 3.00 13.29
CA GLY A 255 -2.67 2.38 13.36
C GLY A 255 -3.75 3.40 13.73
N SER A 256 -3.53 4.22 14.76
CA SER A 256 -4.50 5.25 15.18
C SER A 256 -4.80 6.29 14.09
N PHE A 257 -3.79 6.68 13.30
CA PHE A 257 -4.01 7.60 12.18
C PHE A 257 -4.88 6.94 11.10
N LEU A 258 -4.52 5.72 10.68
CA LEU A 258 -5.23 4.99 9.64
C LEU A 258 -6.68 4.70 10.07
N ILE A 259 -6.88 4.22 11.30
CA ILE A 259 -8.22 3.95 11.85
C ILE A 259 -9.09 5.20 11.84
N LYS A 260 -8.55 6.35 12.26
CA LYS A 260 -9.33 7.61 12.21
C LYS A 260 -9.71 7.99 10.78
N ALA A 261 -8.78 7.86 9.83
CA ALA A 261 -9.04 8.14 8.42
C ALA A 261 -10.11 7.20 7.84
N LEU A 262 -10.07 5.91 8.20
CA LEU A 262 -11.06 4.93 7.76
C LEU A 262 -12.43 5.15 8.39
N VAL A 263 -12.50 5.51 9.67
CA VAL A 263 -13.78 5.86 10.33
C VAL A 263 -14.39 7.11 9.70
N GLU A 264 -13.57 8.12 9.40
CA GLU A 264 -14.02 9.36 8.75
C GLU A 264 -14.56 9.10 7.33
N GLN A 265 -13.91 8.22 6.56
CA GLN A 265 -14.27 7.96 5.18
C GLN A 265 -15.38 6.90 4.99
N TYR A 266 -15.38 5.85 5.82
CA TYR A 266 -16.24 4.66 5.61
C TYR A 266 -17.08 4.28 6.84
N GLY A 267 -16.92 4.98 7.97
CA GLY A 267 -17.67 4.72 9.20
C GLY A 267 -17.06 3.62 10.08
N THR A 268 -17.58 3.53 11.31
CA THR A 268 -17.08 2.62 12.34
C THR A 268 -17.36 1.15 12.04
N GLU A 269 -18.50 0.83 11.44
CA GLU A 269 -18.87 -0.55 11.09
C GLU A 269 -17.88 -1.16 10.09
N TYR A 270 -17.51 -0.40 9.05
CA TYR A 270 -16.50 -0.84 8.09
C TYR A 270 -15.17 -1.16 8.78
N VAL A 271 -14.72 -0.31 9.70
CA VAL A 271 -13.47 -0.56 10.45
C VAL A 271 -13.57 -1.80 11.33
N GLN A 272 -14.71 -2.06 11.96
CA GLN A 272 -14.94 -3.28 12.73
C GLN A 272 -14.83 -4.53 11.84
N GLN A 273 -15.50 -4.51 10.68
CA GLN A 273 -15.45 -5.60 9.71
C GLN A 273 -14.03 -5.84 9.19
N SER A 274 -13.30 -4.78 8.81
CA SER A 274 -11.90 -4.89 8.38
C SER A 274 -10.97 -5.43 9.46
N CYS A 275 -11.16 -5.02 10.72
CA CYS A 275 -10.37 -5.55 11.84
C CYS A 275 -10.67 -7.03 12.06
N HIS A 276 -11.94 -7.43 12.00
CA HIS A 276 -12.36 -8.81 12.13
C HIS A 276 -11.79 -9.69 11.01
N GLN A 277 -11.86 -9.21 9.76
CA GLN A 277 -11.27 -9.88 8.60
C GLN A 277 -9.77 -10.12 8.80
N TYR A 278 -9.01 -9.10 9.22
CA TYR A 278 -7.59 -9.22 9.52
C TYR A 278 -7.32 -10.24 10.63
N GLN A 279 -8.11 -10.21 11.72
CA GLN A 279 -7.97 -11.17 12.83
C GLN A 279 -8.20 -12.61 12.36
N CYS A 280 -9.25 -12.86 11.57
CA CYS A 280 -9.52 -14.18 10.99
C CYS A 280 -8.35 -14.68 10.14
N HIS A 281 -7.74 -13.82 9.33
CA HIS A 281 -6.58 -14.15 8.52
C HIS A 281 -5.36 -14.51 9.36
N ILE A 282 -5.02 -13.68 10.37
CA ILE A 282 -3.91 -13.95 11.28
C ILE A 282 -4.12 -15.25 12.07
N THR A 283 -5.33 -15.51 12.58
CA THR A 283 -5.62 -16.75 13.32
C THR A 283 -5.44 -17.98 12.44
N ARG A 284 -6.01 -17.99 11.23
CA ARG A 284 -5.85 -19.11 10.28
C ARG A 284 -4.39 -19.32 9.89
N LEU A 285 -3.64 -18.24 9.67
CA LEU A 285 -2.23 -18.31 9.32
C LEU A 285 -1.38 -18.85 10.48
N ALA A 286 -1.69 -18.47 11.72
CA ALA A 286 -1.00 -18.99 12.90
C ALA A 286 -1.19 -20.51 13.05
N GLU A 287 -2.39 -21.02 12.79
CA GLU A 287 -2.68 -22.45 12.79
C GLU A 287 -1.87 -23.21 11.72
N ASP A 288 -1.84 -22.69 10.48
CA ASP A 288 -1.09 -23.29 9.38
C ASP A 288 0.44 -23.23 9.58
N LEU A 289 0.92 -22.30 10.41
CA LEU A 289 2.33 -22.12 10.72
C LEU A 289 2.83 -22.94 11.91
N GLN A 290 1.94 -23.41 12.78
CA GLN A 290 2.34 -24.06 14.02
C GLN A 290 3.22 -25.29 13.74
N GLY A 291 2.79 -26.15 12.82
CA GLY A 291 3.57 -27.33 12.43
C GLY A 291 4.94 -27.00 11.82
N PHE A 292 5.04 -25.91 11.06
CA PHE A 292 6.33 -25.43 10.54
C PHE A 292 7.24 -24.95 11.67
N LYS A 293 6.72 -24.14 12.60
CA LYS A 293 7.52 -23.60 13.72
C LYS A 293 8.05 -24.72 14.60
N ASP A 294 7.23 -25.74 14.89
CA ASP A 294 7.63 -26.88 15.70
C ASP A 294 8.76 -27.68 15.02
N GLN A 295 8.63 -27.96 13.71
CA GLN A 295 9.66 -28.66 12.94
C GLN A 295 10.95 -27.85 12.83
N ALA A 296 10.86 -26.55 12.50
CA ALA A 296 12.01 -25.68 12.35
C ALA A 296 12.77 -25.52 13.68
N ASN A 297 12.05 -25.40 14.81
CA ASN A 297 12.67 -25.33 16.13
C ASN A 297 13.36 -26.64 16.51
N ALA A 298 12.74 -27.79 16.24
CA ALA A 298 13.37 -29.09 16.47
C ALA A 298 14.65 -29.28 15.63
N MET A 299 14.63 -28.86 14.36
CA MET A 299 15.82 -28.86 13.49
C MET A 299 16.93 -27.96 14.05
N LEU A 300 16.57 -26.78 14.54
CA LEU A 300 17.52 -25.87 15.18
C LEU A 300 18.12 -26.49 16.44
N GLU A 301 17.35 -27.13 17.31
CA GLU A 301 17.86 -27.80 18.52
C GLU A 301 18.82 -28.94 18.21
N GLN A 302 18.60 -29.68 17.12
CA GLN A 302 19.42 -30.83 16.71
C GLN A 302 20.66 -30.46 15.87
N ALA A 303 20.79 -29.20 15.44
CA ALA A 303 21.89 -28.77 14.57
C ALA A 303 23.26 -28.85 15.29
N PRO A 304 24.21 -29.67 14.80
CA PRO A 304 25.53 -29.82 15.42
C PRO A 304 26.36 -28.54 15.25
N ALA A 305 27.17 -28.18 16.26
CA ALA A 305 28.15 -27.11 16.10
C ALA A 305 29.20 -27.53 15.04
N PRO A 306 29.62 -26.64 14.11
CA PRO A 306 29.43 -25.19 14.08
C PRO A 306 28.38 -24.72 13.04
N TYR A 307 27.20 -25.36 12.96
CA TYR A 307 26.19 -24.98 11.97
C TYR A 307 25.64 -23.55 12.22
N ASP A 308 25.52 -22.75 11.16
CA ASP A 308 24.88 -21.44 11.23
C ASP A 308 23.37 -21.59 11.38
N ARG A 309 22.90 -21.49 12.62
CA ARG A 309 21.48 -21.55 13.01
C ARG A 309 20.63 -20.50 12.28
N ARG A 310 21.20 -19.34 11.95
CA ARG A 310 20.48 -18.29 11.23
C ARG A 310 20.24 -18.73 9.79
N GLN A 311 21.28 -19.20 9.11
CA GLN A 311 21.13 -19.71 7.75
C GLN A 311 20.15 -20.88 7.67
N LEU A 312 20.13 -21.79 8.67
CA LEU A 312 19.16 -22.88 8.71
C LEU A 312 17.71 -22.36 8.77
N TRP A 313 17.46 -21.39 9.64
CA TRP A 313 16.14 -20.78 9.80
C TRP A 313 15.71 -20.04 8.53
N ASP A 314 16.61 -19.27 7.94
CA ASP A 314 16.33 -18.49 6.74
C ASP A 314 15.97 -19.41 5.57
N ASN A 315 16.72 -20.50 5.37
CA ASN A 315 16.41 -21.52 4.36
C ASN A 315 15.07 -22.22 4.62
N ALA A 316 14.77 -22.57 5.87
CA ALA A 316 13.49 -23.18 6.24
C ALA A 316 12.32 -22.24 5.95
N CYS A 317 12.45 -20.95 6.28
CA CYS A 317 11.45 -19.93 5.97
C CYS A 317 11.24 -19.77 4.46
N VAL A 318 12.31 -19.67 3.68
CA VAL A 318 12.23 -19.55 2.22
C VAL A 318 11.46 -20.73 1.61
N ASN A 319 11.79 -21.95 2.03
CA ASN A 319 11.11 -23.15 1.55
C ASN A 319 9.63 -23.17 1.94
N TYR A 320 9.31 -22.86 3.20
CA TYR A 320 7.93 -22.82 3.67
C TYR A 320 7.09 -21.80 2.87
N TRP A 321 7.61 -20.59 2.66
CA TRP A 321 6.87 -19.56 1.94
C TRP A 321 6.74 -19.87 0.44
N HIS A 322 7.72 -20.55 -0.15
CA HIS A 322 7.60 -21.09 -1.50
C HIS A 322 6.44 -22.09 -1.59
N ASP A 323 6.39 -23.07 -0.69
CA ASP A 323 5.34 -24.08 -0.65
C ASP A 323 3.97 -23.47 -0.33
N ALA A 324 3.91 -22.51 0.59
CA ALA A 324 2.69 -21.77 0.93
C ALA A 324 2.11 -21.06 -0.30
N TYR A 325 2.96 -20.46 -1.14
CA TYR A 325 2.55 -19.82 -2.38
C TYR A 325 2.04 -20.83 -3.43
N GLN A 326 2.67 -22.01 -3.53
CA GLN A 326 2.16 -23.08 -4.41
C GLN A 326 0.79 -23.59 -3.94
N ARG A 327 0.61 -23.77 -2.62
CA ARG A 327 -0.68 -24.15 -2.03
C ARG A 327 -1.75 -23.10 -2.28
N LEU A 328 -1.42 -21.81 -2.23
CA LEU A 328 -2.35 -20.74 -2.59
C LEU A 328 -2.81 -20.86 -4.05
N LYS A 329 -1.88 -21.03 -5.00
CA LYS A 329 -2.23 -21.24 -6.42
C LYS A 329 -3.10 -22.48 -6.61
N GLY A 330 -2.77 -23.56 -5.90
CA GLY A 330 -3.56 -24.79 -5.89
C GLY A 330 -4.99 -24.55 -5.38
N ALA A 331 -5.15 -23.83 -4.27
CA ALA A 331 -6.45 -23.47 -3.71
C ALA A 331 -7.27 -22.61 -4.67
N GLN A 332 -6.65 -21.59 -5.28
CA GLN A 332 -7.29 -20.73 -6.29
C GLN A 332 -7.81 -21.56 -7.47
N HIS A 333 -6.99 -22.46 -8.00
CA HIS A 333 -7.37 -23.32 -9.12
C HIS A 333 -8.50 -24.28 -8.74
N ALA A 334 -8.38 -24.98 -7.60
CA ALA A 334 -9.35 -25.96 -7.14
C ALA A 334 -10.71 -25.33 -6.79
N ILE A 335 -10.73 -24.12 -6.23
CA ILE A 335 -11.97 -23.39 -5.95
C ILE A 335 -12.57 -22.86 -7.26
N GLY A 336 -11.75 -22.30 -8.16
CA GLY A 336 -12.20 -21.77 -9.45
C GLY A 336 -12.89 -22.84 -10.31
N GLN A 337 -12.26 -24.02 -10.47
CA GLN A 337 -12.85 -25.14 -11.22
C GLN A 337 -14.21 -25.58 -10.65
N ARG A 338 -14.38 -25.58 -9.33
CA ARG A 338 -15.66 -25.94 -8.71
C ARG A 338 -16.74 -24.90 -8.97
N GLN A 339 -16.40 -23.61 -8.96
CA GLN A 339 -17.36 -22.55 -9.28
C GLN A 339 -17.84 -22.62 -10.74
N GLU A 340 -16.96 -23.02 -11.65
CA GLU A 340 -17.31 -23.25 -13.06
C GLU A 340 -18.23 -24.47 -13.25
N GLN A 341 -18.04 -25.54 -12.45
CA GLN A 341 -18.77 -26.80 -12.59
C GLN A 341 -20.10 -26.86 -11.80
N GLY A 342 -20.18 -26.22 -10.64
CA GLY A 342 -21.31 -26.32 -9.70
C GLY A 342 -22.11 -25.03 -9.48
N GLY A 343 -21.77 -23.95 -10.20
CA GLY A 343 -22.34 -22.62 -9.99
C GLY A 343 -21.75 -21.90 -8.77
N HIS A 344 -22.11 -20.63 -8.56
CA HIS A 344 -21.54 -19.75 -7.52
C HIS A 344 -22.06 -20.02 -6.09
N GLY A 345 -22.57 -21.23 -5.81
CA GLY A 345 -23.08 -21.64 -4.49
C GLY A 345 -21.98 -21.71 -3.42
N ALA A 346 -22.39 -21.79 -2.15
CA ALA A 346 -21.46 -22.04 -1.05
C ALA A 346 -20.94 -23.49 -1.12
N LEU A 347 -19.65 -23.69 -0.86
CA LEU A 347 -19.04 -25.01 -0.77
C LEU A 347 -19.56 -25.74 0.47
N ALA A 348 -19.74 -27.06 0.40
CA ALA A 348 -20.16 -27.85 1.55
C ALA A 348 -19.02 -27.96 2.58
N ASP A 349 -19.36 -28.09 3.87
CA ASP A 349 -18.37 -28.12 4.96
C ASP A 349 -17.31 -29.23 4.79
N ALA A 350 -17.71 -30.41 4.32
CA ALA A 350 -16.79 -31.51 4.05
C ALA A 350 -15.77 -31.17 2.95
N GLU A 351 -16.17 -30.40 1.95
CA GLU A 351 -15.30 -29.96 0.86
C GLU A 351 -14.34 -28.87 1.32
N LEU A 352 -14.83 -27.94 2.15
CA LEU A 352 -14.00 -26.91 2.79
C LEU A 352 -12.93 -27.53 3.68
N GLN A 353 -13.28 -28.56 4.45
CA GLN A 353 -12.32 -29.31 5.27
C GLN A 353 -11.28 -30.05 4.42
N ALA A 354 -11.69 -30.66 3.31
CA ALA A 354 -10.76 -31.31 2.38
C ALA A 354 -9.78 -30.30 1.76
N LEU A 355 -10.29 -29.17 1.25
CA LEU A 355 -9.49 -28.08 0.73
C LEU A 355 -8.50 -27.53 1.78
N ALA A 356 -8.98 -27.28 3.00
CA ALA A 356 -8.16 -26.75 4.08
C ALA A 356 -7.04 -27.71 4.50
N ARG A 357 -7.30 -29.03 4.46
CA ARG A 357 -6.28 -30.05 4.71
C ARG A 357 -5.20 -30.03 3.62
N ASP A 358 -5.61 -29.90 2.35
CA ASP A 358 -4.70 -30.04 1.21
C ASP A 358 -3.90 -28.75 0.94
N TYR A 359 -4.50 -27.58 1.20
CA TYR A 359 -3.90 -26.27 0.85
C TYR A 359 -3.65 -25.34 2.04
N GLY A 360 -4.10 -25.69 3.25
CA GLY A 360 -4.02 -24.83 4.44
C GLY A 360 -5.26 -23.94 4.62
N LYS A 361 -5.65 -23.71 5.87
CA LYS A 361 -6.84 -22.93 6.23
C LYS A 361 -6.72 -21.47 5.80
N PHE A 362 -5.54 -20.89 5.91
CA PHE A 362 -5.28 -19.50 5.51
C PHE A 362 -5.48 -19.33 4.00
N ASN A 363 -4.85 -20.18 3.19
CA ASN A 363 -4.91 -20.08 1.73
C ASN A 363 -6.35 -20.25 1.22
N VAL A 364 -7.07 -21.25 1.71
CA VAL A 364 -8.48 -21.47 1.34
C VAL A 364 -9.35 -20.33 1.81
N GLY A 365 -9.17 -19.89 3.07
CA GLY A 365 -9.91 -18.77 3.64
C GLY A 365 -9.71 -17.48 2.86
N MET A 366 -8.48 -17.18 2.44
CA MET A 366 -8.16 -15.99 1.65
C MET A 366 -8.83 -16.00 0.28
N VAL A 367 -8.86 -17.14 -0.42
CA VAL A 367 -9.52 -17.25 -1.73
C VAL A 367 -11.02 -17.06 -1.60
N LEU A 368 -11.66 -17.67 -0.60
CA LEU A 368 -13.11 -17.55 -0.38
C LEU A 368 -13.51 -16.14 0.04
N ASP A 369 -12.76 -15.54 0.97
CA ASP A 369 -12.95 -14.16 1.44
C ASP A 369 -12.84 -13.15 0.28
N ARG A 370 -11.83 -13.33 -0.60
CA ARG A 370 -11.69 -12.54 -1.83
C ARG A 370 -12.94 -12.67 -2.71
N LEU A 371 -13.40 -13.90 -2.98
CA LEU A 371 -14.56 -14.16 -3.82
C LEU A 371 -15.86 -13.59 -3.24
N GLU A 372 -16.03 -13.64 -1.92
CA GLU A 372 -17.17 -13.03 -1.23
C GLU A 372 -17.17 -11.52 -1.42
N HIS A 373 -16.03 -10.86 -1.19
CA HIS A 373 -15.93 -9.42 -1.33
C HIS A 373 -16.09 -8.93 -2.78
N LEU A 374 -15.57 -9.67 -3.76
CA LEU A 374 -15.73 -9.34 -5.18
C LEU A 374 -17.19 -9.29 -5.62
N ARG A 375 -18.10 -10.06 -4.99
CA ARG A 375 -19.54 -10.05 -5.30
C ARG A 375 -20.20 -8.70 -5.02
N HIS A 376 -19.64 -7.89 -4.13
CA HIS A 376 -20.16 -6.56 -3.81
C HIS A 376 -19.81 -5.49 -4.86
N TYR A 377 -18.90 -5.80 -5.79
CA TYR A 377 -18.45 -4.87 -6.81
C TYR A 377 -18.94 -5.32 -8.19
N SER A 378 -20.13 -4.84 -8.57
CA SER A 378 -20.69 -5.09 -9.90
C SER A 378 -20.41 -3.92 -10.83
N ALA A 379 -19.92 -4.22 -12.02
CA ALA A 379 -19.77 -3.22 -13.06
C ALA A 379 -21.15 -2.66 -13.46
N PRO A 380 -21.25 -1.39 -13.89
CA PRO A 380 -22.49 -0.85 -14.43
C PRO A 380 -22.96 -1.67 -15.65
N GLU A 381 -24.27 -1.67 -15.87
CA GLU A 381 -24.86 -2.36 -17.01
C GLU A 381 -24.20 -1.91 -18.33
N HIS A 382 -24.00 -2.85 -19.24
CA HIS A 382 -23.32 -2.66 -20.54
C HIS A 382 -21.84 -2.25 -20.49
N PHE A 383 -21.22 -2.06 -19.31
CA PHE A 383 -19.80 -1.69 -19.21
C PHE A 383 -18.90 -2.66 -19.97
N ALA A 384 -19.02 -3.96 -19.70
CA ALA A 384 -18.21 -4.98 -20.36
C ALA A 384 -18.44 -5.00 -21.88
N HIS A 385 -19.71 -4.95 -22.30
CA HIS A 385 -20.10 -4.94 -23.71
C HIS A 385 -19.48 -3.75 -24.47
N LEU A 386 -19.62 -2.52 -23.95
CA LEU A 386 -19.07 -1.32 -24.60
C LEU A 386 -17.55 -1.22 -24.49
N LEU A 387 -16.93 -1.82 -23.46
CA LEU A 387 -15.48 -1.94 -23.42
C LEU A 387 -14.97 -2.82 -24.58
N TYR A 388 -15.56 -4.00 -24.78
CA TYR A 388 -15.19 -4.90 -25.88
C TYR A 388 -15.53 -4.32 -27.25
N ALA A 389 -16.69 -3.69 -27.42
CA ALA A 389 -17.04 -2.99 -28.65
C ALA A 389 -16.02 -1.90 -29.03
N GLY A 390 -15.53 -1.15 -28.04
CA GLY A 390 -14.43 -0.20 -28.24
C GLY A 390 -13.15 -0.88 -28.75
N PHE A 391 -12.76 -2.02 -28.19
CA PHE A 391 -11.61 -2.77 -28.70
C PHE A 391 -11.83 -3.37 -30.08
N ASP A 392 -13.05 -3.78 -30.42
CA ASP A 392 -13.40 -4.26 -31.76
C ASP A 392 -13.24 -3.15 -32.80
N LEU A 393 -13.79 -1.96 -32.54
CA LEU A 393 -13.58 -0.77 -33.38
C LEU A 393 -12.11 -0.39 -33.51
N LYS A 394 -11.33 -0.53 -32.43
CA LYS A 394 -9.89 -0.24 -32.47
C LYS A 394 -9.16 -1.19 -33.41
N ARG A 395 -9.50 -2.48 -33.40
CA ARG A 395 -8.88 -3.52 -34.24
C ARG A 395 -9.37 -3.48 -35.69
N ALA A 396 -10.59 -3.03 -35.94
CA ALA A 396 -11.16 -2.93 -37.26
C ALA A 396 -10.42 -1.88 -38.12
N PRO A 397 -9.89 -2.26 -39.30
CA PRO A 397 -9.10 -1.35 -40.15
C PRO A 397 -9.95 -0.31 -40.88
N ASP A 398 -11.23 -0.60 -41.07
CA ASP A 398 -12.23 0.19 -41.78
C ASP A 398 -13.02 1.16 -40.89
N THR A 399 -12.82 1.12 -39.56
CA THR A 399 -13.44 2.05 -38.61
C THR A 399 -13.27 3.50 -39.05
N CYS A 400 -14.39 4.18 -39.25
CA CYS A 400 -14.47 5.58 -39.65
C CYS A 400 -14.90 6.48 -38.48
N TRP A 401 -14.93 7.80 -38.73
CA TRP A 401 -15.37 8.77 -37.71
C TRP A 401 -16.81 8.55 -37.25
N ALA A 402 -17.72 8.17 -38.15
CA ALA A 402 -19.11 7.93 -37.80
C ALA A 402 -19.27 6.75 -36.83
N ASP A 403 -18.46 5.70 -36.96
CA ASP A 403 -18.46 4.56 -36.05
C ASP A 403 -17.99 4.98 -34.64
N ILE A 404 -16.96 5.83 -34.57
CA ILE A 404 -16.43 6.35 -33.32
C ILE A 404 -17.43 7.29 -32.64
N ASP A 405 -18.09 8.15 -33.41
CA ASP A 405 -19.11 9.09 -32.90
C ASP A 405 -20.37 8.34 -32.43
N ALA A 406 -20.76 7.27 -33.14
CA ALA A 406 -21.82 6.36 -32.71
C ALA A 406 -21.45 5.67 -31.40
N TYR A 407 -20.22 5.15 -31.28
CA TYR A 407 -19.71 4.57 -30.04
C TYR A 407 -19.73 5.56 -28.86
N ALA A 408 -19.26 6.80 -29.07
CA ALA A 408 -19.28 7.85 -28.05
C ALA A 408 -20.72 8.20 -27.62
N SER A 409 -21.65 8.22 -28.57
CA SER A 409 -23.08 8.44 -28.31
C SER A 409 -23.69 7.30 -27.49
N GLU A 410 -23.31 6.05 -27.77
CA GLU A 410 -23.72 4.88 -27.00
C GLU A 410 -23.18 4.91 -25.56
N LEU A 411 -21.92 5.30 -25.37
CA LEU A 411 -21.36 5.54 -24.03
C LEU A 411 -22.18 6.58 -23.27
N GLN A 412 -22.56 7.68 -23.91
CA GLN A 412 -23.36 8.73 -23.29
C GLN A 412 -24.76 8.24 -22.96
N ARG A 413 -25.41 7.52 -23.88
CA ARG A 413 -26.76 6.95 -23.71
C ARG A 413 -26.83 6.03 -22.50
N HIS A 414 -25.76 5.31 -22.20
CA HIS A 414 -25.67 4.39 -21.07
C HIS A 414 -24.98 4.98 -19.82
N GLY A 415 -24.63 6.27 -19.81
CA GLY A 415 -23.95 6.89 -18.65
C GLY A 415 -22.51 6.41 -18.42
N LEU A 416 -21.88 5.79 -19.42
CA LEU A 416 -20.56 5.17 -19.34
C LEU A 416 -19.42 6.09 -19.82
N SER A 417 -19.72 7.32 -20.26
CA SER A 417 -18.72 8.27 -20.77
C SER A 417 -17.58 8.55 -19.79
N GLN A 418 -17.84 8.59 -18.47
CA GLN A 418 -16.78 8.79 -17.47
C GLN A 418 -15.93 7.54 -17.22
N HIS A 419 -16.52 6.35 -17.37
CA HIS A 419 -15.89 5.05 -17.11
C HIS A 419 -14.91 4.70 -18.23
N LEU A 420 -15.33 4.91 -19.49
CA LEU A 420 -14.56 4.58 -20.70
C LEU A 420 -14.08 5.84 -21.43
N CYS A 421 -13.89 6.94 -20.71
CA CYS A 421 -13.48 8.25 -21.27
C CYS A 421 -12.17 8.22 -22.08
N TRP A 422 -11.32 7.23 -21.82
CA TRP A 422 -10.05 7.04 -22.53
C TRP A 422 -10.20 6.28 -23.86
N MET A 423 -11.33 5.59 -24.11
CA MET A 423 -11.49 4.74 -25.29
C MET A 423 -11.75 5.55 -26.56
N GLU A 424 -12.67 6.51 -26.54
CA GLU A 424 -12.95 7.37 -27.70
C GLU A 424 -11.71 8.09 -28.24
N PRO A 425 -10.92 8.84 -27.43
CA PRO A 425 -9.69 9.46 -27.94
C PRO A 425 -8.68 8.42 -28.42
N TRP A 426 -8.64 7.21 -27.85
CA TRP A 426 -7.76 6.16 -28.37
C TRP A 426 -8.20 5.66 -29.75
N LEU A 427 -9.51 5.51 -29.98
CA LEU A 427 -10.05 5.17 -31.29
C LEU A 427 -9.71 6.23 -32.35
N ARG A 428 -9.87 7.51 -32.00
CA ARG A 428 -9.50 8.63 -32.88
C ARG A 428 -8.00 8.62 -33.18
N ALA A 429 -7.17 8.35 -32.17
CA ALA A 429 -5.73 8.22 -32.35
C ALA A 429 -5.36 7.07 -33.29
N ALA A 430 -5.98 5.90 -33.11
CA ALA A 430 -5.77 4.73 -33.97
C ALA A 430 -6.21 4.99 -35.42
N TYR A 431 -7.31 5.71 -35.63
CA TYR A 431 -7.78 6.13 -36.96
C TYR A 431 -6.71 6.96 -37.69
N HIS A 432 -6.17 8.00 -37.06
CA HIS A 432 -5.11 8.83 -37.68
C HIS A 432 -3.80 8.06 -37.84
N TYR A 433 -3.43 7.22 -36.87
CA TYR A 433 -2.22 6.38 -36.93
C TYR A 433 -2.22 5.45 -38.15
N ARG A 434 -3.35 4.79 -38.45
CA ARG A 434 -3.48 3.92 -39.64
C ARG A 434 -3.28 4.65 -40.96
N ARG A 435 -3.52 5.96 -40.99
CA ARG A 435 -3.35 6.83 -42.16
C ARG A 435 -1.97 7.49 -42.20
N GLU A 436 -1.07 7.09 -41.29
CA GLU A 436 0.26 7.67 -41.10
C GLU A 436 0.23 9.18 -40.76
N ASP A 437 -0.92 9.69 -40.31
CA ASP A 437 -1.09 11.06 -39.81
C ASP A 437 -0.71 11.14 -38.32
N TYR A 438 0.57 10.95 -38.06
CA TYR A 438 1.12 10.89 -36.71
C TYR A 438 0.98 12.24 -35.97
N ALA A 439 0.93 13.36 -36.70
CA ALA A 439 0.75 14.68 -36.14
C ALA A 439 -0.63 14.82 -35.48
N ALA A 440 -1.70 14.45 -36.19
CA ALA A 440 -3.04 14.43 -35.61
C ALA A 440 -3.21 13.34 -34.55
N ALA A 441 -2.61 12.16 -34.76
CA ALA A 441 -2.69 11.05 -33.81
C ALA A 441 -2.10 11.41 -32.43
N LEU A 442 -1.02 12.18 -32.38
CA LEU A 442 -0.32 12.50 -31.13
C LEU A 442 -1.22 13.20 -30.10
N GLY A 443 -2.05 14.15 -30.53
CA GLY A 443 -2.95 14.88 -29.63
C GLY A 443 -4.01 13.96 -28.99
N TYR A 444 -4.56 13.06 -29.79
CA TYR A 444 -5.52 12.06 -29.31
C TYR A 444 -4.88 11.00 -28.42
N TYR A 445 -3.70 10.48 -28.76
CA TYR A 445 -2.97 9.54 -27.91
C TYR A 445 -2.61 10.16 -26.56
N GLN A 446 -2.20 11.43 -26.53
CA GLN A 446 -1.94 12.13 -25.27
C GLN A 446 -3.21 12.21 -24.41
N THR A 447 -4.34 12.59 -25.01
CA THR A 447 -5.62 12.69 -24.30
C THR A 447 -6.07 11.33 -23.77
N ALA A 448 -5.98 10.28 -24.59
CA ALA A 448 -6.28 8.91 -24.19
C ALA A 448 -5.37 8.44 -23.06
N PHE A 449 -4.07 8.68 -23.17
CA PHE A 449 -3.09 8.35 -22.14
C PHE A 449 -3.44 9.02 -20.80
N ASP A 450 -3.62 10.34 -20.78
CA ASP A 450 -3.94 11.08 -19.56
C ASP A 450 -5.26 10.63 -18.90
N LEU A 451 -6.24 10.25 -19.73
CA LEU A 451 -7.52 9.70 -19.27
C LEU A 451 -7.44 8.22 -18.89
N ALA A 452 -6.46 7.46 -19.35
CA ALA A 452 -6.32 6.03 -19.03
C ALA A 452 -5.53 5.76 -17.75
N LYS A 453 -4.65 6.71 -17.34
CA LYS A 453 -3.83 6.59 -16.14
C LYS A 453 -4.68 6.21 -14.93
N TYR A 454 -4.32 5.12 -14.26
CA TYR A 454 -5.01 4.60 -13.08
C TYR A 454 -6.47 4.17 -13.34
N ARG A 455 -6.82 3.84 -14.59
CA ARG A 455 -8.18 3.44 -14.98
C ARG A 455 -8.22 2.22 -15.88
N ALA A 456 -7.31 2.13 -16.85
CA ALA A 456 -7.41 1.15 -17.93
C ALA A 456 -6.79 -0.22 -17.61
N GLY A 457 -6.17 -0.38 -16.44
CA GLY A 457 -5.55 -1.65 -16.01
C GLY A 457 -4.51 -2.15 -17.00
N LYS A 458 -4.61 -3.43 -17.40
CA LYS A 458 -3.71 -4.05 -18.38
C LYS A 458 -3.65 -3.33 -19.72
N ASN A 459 -4.67 -2.54 -20.05
CA ASN A 459 -4.74 -1.79 -21.30
C ASN A 459 -3.90 -0.50 -21.27
N GLN A 460 -3.32 -0.13 -20.13
CA GLN A 460 -2.35 0.96 -20.04
C GLN A 460 -1.06 0.64 -20.80
N TYR A 461 -0.60 -0.61 -20.77
CA TYR A 461 0.61 -1.06 -21.47
C TYR A 461 0.58 -0.79 -22.98
N PRO A 462 -0.43 -1.29 -23.75
CA PRO A 462 -0.48 -1.02 -25.18
C PRO A 462 -0.66 0.47 -25.50
N LEU A 463 -1.51 1.19 -24.74
CA LEU A 463 -1.76 2.61 -24.95
C LEU A 463 -0.51 3.48 -24.71
N VAL A 464 0.21 3.27 -23.60
CA VAL A 464 1.40 4.06 -23.29
C VAL A 464 2.51 3.82 -24.31
N ASN A 465 2.68 2.58 -24.77
CA ASN A 465 3.67 2.27 -25.81
C ASN A 465 3.31 2.94 -27.15
N GLN A 466 2.03 2.99 -27.53
CA GLN A 466 1.59 3.72 -28.73
C GLN A 466 1.78 5.23 -28.59
N TYR A 467 1.50 5.80 -27.42
CA TYR A 467 1.77 7.21 -27.14
C TYR A 467 3.27 7.54 -27.26
N ILE A 468 4.15 6.73 -26.64
CA ILE A 468 5.61 6.88 -26.73
C ILE A 468 6.07 6.78 -28.18
N GLU A 469 5.56 5.80 -28.94
CA GLU A 469 5.93 5.59 -30.33
C GLU A 469 5.57 6.81 -31.19
N VAL A 470 4.33 7.29 -31.12
CA VAL A 470 3.89 8.45 -31.90
C VAL A 470 4.64 9.72 -31.50
N ALA A 471 4.93 9.89 -30.21
CA ALA A 471 5.78 11.00 -29.74
C ALA A 471 7.20 10.94 -30.35
N ALA A 472 7.78 9.74 -30.49
CA ALA A 472 9.07 9.56 -31.16
C ALA A 472 9.00 9.89 -32.65
N LYS A 473 7.96 9.41 -33.35
CA LYS A 473 7.71 9.69 -34.79
C LYS A 473 7.49 11.17 -35.08
N GLN A 474 7.00 11.94 -34.11
CA GLN A 474 6.76 13.39 -34.22
C GLN A 474 7.87 14.25 -33.62
N ASP A 475 9.01 13.65 -33.28
CA ASP A 475 10.13 14.36 -32.65
C ASP A 475 9.76 15.14 -31.36
N ALA A 476 8.68 14.74 -30.70
CA ALA A 476 8.15 15.34 -29.48
C ALA A 476 8.92 14.82 -28.25
N ALA A 477 10.19 15.22 -28.12
CA ALA A 477 11.13 14.70 -27.12
C ALA A 477 10.61 14.78 -25.67
N VAL A 478 9.90 15.85 -25.33
CA VAL A 478 9.33 16.03 -23.98
C VAL A 478 8.24 14.98 -23.70
N LYS A 479 7.29 14.80 -24.63
CA LYS A 479 6.19 13.83 -24.52
C LYS A 479 6.71 12.40 -24.50
N PHE A 480 7.71 12.11 -25.33
CA PHE A 480 8.40 10.82 -25.38
C PHE A 480 9.00 10.47 -24.02
N ARG A 481 9.78 11.38 -23.42
CA ARG A 481 10.37 11.17 -22.08
C ARG A 481 9.31 11.02 -21.00
N GLN A 482 8.26 11.86 -21.01
CA GLN A 482 7.16 11.76 -20.05
C GLN A 482 6.45 10.40 -20.09
N GLY A 483 6.20 9.86 -21.29
CA GLY A 483 5.61 8.53 -21.44
C GLY A 483 6.51 7.43 -20.86
N ILE A 484 7.83 7.50 -21.10
CA ILE A 484 8.80 6.54 -20.56
C ILE A 484 8.90 6.63 -19.04
N GLU A 485 9.06 7.84 -18.50
CA GLU A 485 9.17 8.07 -17.06
C GLU A 485 7.92 7.57 -16.33
N TRP A 486 6.73 7.84 -16.87
CA TRP A 486 5.48 7.35 -16.27
C TRP A 486 5.33 5.83 -16.39
N ALA A 487 5.68 5.23 -17.53
CA ALA A 487 5.64 3.78 -17.71
C ALA A 487 6.56 3.09 -16.68
N GLN A 488 7.80 3.56 -16.52
CA GLN A 488 8.74 3.02 -15.54
C GLN A 488 8.28 3.24 -14.10
N TYR A 489 7.71 4.41 -13.79
CA TYR A 489 7.13 4.71 -12.49
C TYR A 489 6.02 3.72 -12.11
N LEU A 490 5.17 3.35 -13.08
CA LEU A 490 4.14 2.33 -12.90
C LEU A 490 4.68 0.89 -12.93
N GLY A 491 5.93 0.68 -13.39
CA GLY A 491 6.50 -0.65 -13.62
C GLY A 491 5.97 -1.33 -14.89
N LEU A 492 5.60 -0.56 -15.90
CA LEU A 492 5.28 -1.02 -17.25
C LEU A 492 6.53 -1.03 -18.12
N GLN A 493 6.74 -2.13 -18.85
CA GLN A 493 7.84 -2.22 -19.81
C GLN A 493 7.61 -1.28 -21.01
N VAL A 494 8.68 -0.61 -21.43
CA VAL A 494 8.71 0.19 -22.66
C VAL A 494 9.44 -0.60 -23.73
N ARG A 495 8.85 -0.73 -24.93
CA ARG A 495 9.51 -1.42 -26.06
C ARG A 495 10.87 -0.81 -26.37
N TRP A 496 11.83 -1.68 -26.69
CA TRP A 496 13.25 -1.38 -26.94
C TRP A 496 14.06 -0.93 -25.72
N LEU A 497 13.42 -0.55 -24.61
CA LEU A 497 14.07 -0.28 -23.34
C LEU A 497 14.00 -1.50 -22.41
N ARG A 498 12.84 -2.17 -22.33
CA ARG A 498 12.58 -3.29 -21.42
C ARG A 498 12.97 -2.93 -19.98
N ASP A 499 13.90 -3.69 -19.39
CA ASP A 499 14.38 -3.54 -18.01
C ASP A 499 15.68 -2.70 -17.94
N ASP A 500 16.12 -2.10 -19.05
CA ASP A 500 17.30 -1.25 -19.08
C ASP A 500 17.06 0.11 -18.40
N GLU A 501 18.11 0.62 -17.74
CA GLU A 501 18.14 1.99 -17.23
C GLU A 501 18.04 3.02 -18.39
N PRO A 502 17.20 4.06 -18.28
CA PRO A 502 16.96 5.04 -19.34
C PRO A 502 18.10 6.07 -19.45
N THR A 503 19.31 5.63 -19.81
CA THR A 503 20.43 6.56 -20.07
C THR A 503 20.17 7.41 -21.32
N PRO A 504 20.79 8.59 -21.46
CA PRO A 504 20.62 9.44 -22.66
C PRO A 504 20.84 8.68 -23.97
N GLU A 505 21.89 7.85 -24.04
CA GLU A 505 22.24 7.07 -25.23
C GLU A 505 21.18 6.01 -25.53
N LYS A 506 20.69 5.30 -24.50
CA LYS A 506 19.62 4.31 -24.65
C LYS A 506 18.32 4.97 -25.06
N LEU A 507 17.98 6.13 -24.51
CA LEU A 507 16.78 6.88 -24.90
C LEU A 507 16.85 7.37 -26.36
N GLU A 508 18.04 7.76 -26.84
CA GLU A 508 18.24 8.08 -28.25
C GLU A 508 18.05 6.85 -29.14
N PHE A 509 18.62 5.71 -28.76
CA PHE A 509 18.41 4.43 -29.47
C PHE A 509 16.93 4.04 -29.50
N VAL A 510 16.24 4.06 -28.36
CA VAL A 510 14.81 3.72 -28.25
C VAL A 510 13.96 4.66 -29.11
N ARG A 511 14.25 5.97 -29.09
CA ARG A 511 13.58 6.95 -29.95
C ARG A 511 13.80 6.67 -31.42
N TYR A 512 15.04 6.35 -31.81
CA TYR A 512 15.38 5.97 -33.18
C TYR A 512 14.61 4.72 -33.63
N MET A 513 14.59 3.68 -32.80
CA MET A 513 13.86 2.43 -33.09
C MET A 513 12.35 2.67 -33.26
N HIS A 514 11.73 3.48 -32.40
CA HIS A 514 10.31 3.83 -32.53
C HIS A 514 9.98 4.68 -33.77
N LYS A 515 10.94 5.47 -34.28
CA LYS A 515 10.75 6.19 -35.54
C LYS A 515 10.63 5.23 -36.72
N ILE A 516 11.52 4.24 -36.80
CA ILE A 516 11.63 3.34 -37.95
C ILE A 516 10.70 2.12 -37.87
N ALA A 517 10.39 1.63 -36.67
CA ALA A 517 9.52 0.48 -36.49
C ALA A 517 8.06 0.83 -36.78
N ARG A 518 7.30 -0.10 -37.38
CA ARG A 518 5.86 0.00 -37.56
C ARG A 518 5.18 -1.10 -36.75
N TYR A 519 4.22 -0.72 -35.91
CA TYR A 519 3.46 -1.67 -35.11
C TYR A 519 1.99 -1.60 -35.52
N ALA A 520 1.63 -2.38 -36.54
CA ALA A 520 0.28 -2.42 -37.08
C ALA A 520 -0.76 -3.01 -36.12
N GLN A 521 -0.32 -3.70 -35.06
CA GLN A 521 -1.20 -4.38 -34.11
C GLN A 521 -0.69 -4.22 -32.67
N LEU A 522 -1.23 -3.21 -31.99
CA LEU A 522 -1.49 -3.24 -30.55
C LEU A 522 -2.89 -2.70 -30.35
#